data_AF-A0A0V0H1S6-F1
#
_entry.id   AF-A0A0V0H1S6-F1
#
_cell.length_a   1.000
_cell.length_b   1.000
_cell.length_c   1.000
_cell.angle_alpha   90.00
_cell.angle_beta   90.00
_cell.angle_gamma   90.00
#
_symmetry.space_group_name_H-M   'P 1'
#
loop_
_entity.id
_entity.type
_entity.pdbx_description
1 polymer ?
#
loop_
_entity_poly.entity_id
_entity_poly.type
_entity_poly.pdbx_seq_one_letter_code
_entity_poly.pdbx_strand_id
1 'polypeptide(L)'
;MPSPAQVVALLKAQQIRHVRLFDADQAMLLALAHTEIRVTVSVPNDQLLGIGQSNSTAANWVSRNILSHVPATNITAIAIGSEVLTTLPNAAPLLVSAMKFIHSALVAANLDTKIKVSTPHCLSTNHTNTTYCVTSNHTNTY
;
A
#
# COMPACT_ATOMS: atom_id res chain seq x y z
N MET A 1 18.43 12.20 7.15
CA MET A 1 17.37 11.32 7.70
C MET A 1 18.03 10.16 8.42
N PRO A 2 17.42 9.59 9.48
CA PRO A 2 17.91 8.38 10.12
C PRO A 2 17.97 7.24 9.09
N SER A 3 18.92 6.32 9.26
CA SER A 3 19.04 5.18 8.35
C SER A 3 17.84 4.23 8.52
N PRO A 4 17.45 3.48 7.47
CA PRO A 4 16.40 2.46 7.58
C PRO A 4 16.57 1.51 8.78
N ALA A 5 17.80 1.11 9.06
CA ALA A 5 18.13 0.25 10.21
C ALA A 5 17.86 0.94 11.56
N GLN A 6 18.17 2.24 11.68
CA GLN A 6 17.86 3.02 12.89
C GLN A 6 16.36 3.16 13.10
N VAL A 7 15.60 3.38 12.03
CA VAL A 7 14.13 3.44 12.08
C VAL A 7 13.57 2.10 12.56
N VAL A 8 14.05 0.98 12.02
CA VAL A 8 13.62 -0.36 12.44
C VAL A 8 13.98 -0.66 13.90
N ALA A 9 15.18 -0.27 14.34
CA ALA A 9 15.58 -0.41 15.74
C ALA A 9 14.65 0.40 16.67
N LEU A 10 14.29 1.62 16.28
CA LEU A 10 13.34 2.45 17.01
C LEU A 10 11.94 1.82 17.03
N LEU A 11 11.44 1.33 15.90
CA LEU A 11 10.13 0.67 15.81
C LEU A 11 10.06 -0.54 16.75
N LYS A 12 11.12 -1.35 16.80
CA LYS A 12 11.23 -2.49 17.73
C LYS A 12 11.28 -2.01 19.19
N ALA A 13 12.06 -0.99 19.49
CA ALA A 13 12.17 -0.42 20.84
C ALA A 13 10.83 0.14 21.34
N GLN A 14 10.03 0.70 20.45
CA GLN A 14 8.69 1.22 20.74
C GLN A 14 7.58 0.14 20.65
N GLN A 15 7.95 -1.13 20.44
CA GLN A 15 7.01 -2.25 20.26
C GLN A 15 5.98 -2.03 19.15
N ILE A 16 6.32 -1.23 18.14
CA ILE A 16 5.47 -0.97 16.98
C ILE A 16 5.52 -2.20 16.07
N ARG A 17 4.35 -2.82 15.85
CA ARG A 17 4.22 -4.04 15.05
C ARG A 17 3.60 -3.83 13.67
N HIS A 18 3.22 -2.59 13.34
CA HIS A 18 2.60 -2.25 12.07
C HIS A 18 3.10 -0.89 11.59
N VAL A 19 3.61 -0.85 10.37
CA VAL A 19 4.10 0.36 9.72
C VAL A 19 3.49 0.49 8.33
N ARG A 20 3.19 1.72 7.94
CA ARG A 20 2.79 2.06 6.59
C ARG A 20 3.92 2.83 5.90
N LEU A 21 4.36 2.32 4.75
CA LEU A 21 5.24 3.01 3.83
C LEU A 21 4.40 3.74 2.79
N PHE A 22 4.74 4.98 2.49
CA PHE A 22 4.05 5.80 1.49
C PHE A 22 4.51 5.50 0.05
N ASP A 23 5.68 4.89 -0.06
CA ASP A 23 6.28 4.38 -1.28
C ASP A 23 6.75 2.93 -1.09
N ALA A 24 7.16 2.31 -2.19
CA ALA A 24 7.82 1.01 -2.17
C ALA A 24 9.34 1.18 -2.08
N ASP A 25 9.82 1.92 -1.08
CA ASP A 25 11.26 2.10 -0.87
C ASP A 25 11.93 0.75 -0.58
N GLN A 26 12.81 0.34 -1.48
CA GLN A 26 13.51 -0.94 -1.42
C GLN A 26 14.41 -1.05 -0.17
N ALA A 27 15.06 0.05 0.24
CA ALA A 27 15.94 0.07 1.40
C ALA A 27 15.14 -0.07 2.71
N MET A 28 13.95 0.55 2.82
CA MET A 28 13.07 0.32 3.97
C MET A 28 12.49 -1.09 3.98
N LEU A 29 12.04 -1.61 2.84
CA LEU A 29 11.51 -2.98 2.76
C LEU A 29 12.57 -4.02 3.15
N LEU A 30 13.82 -3.82 2.71
CA LEU A 30 14.96 -4.65 3.11
C LEU A 30 15.31 -4.51 4.59
N ALA A 31 15.27 -3.30 5.15
CA ALA A 31 15.52 -3.10 6.57
C ALA A 31 14.44 -3.75 7.45
N LEU A 32 13.20 -3.82 6.94
CA LEU A 32 12.07 -4.49 7.61
C LEU A 32 12.07 -6.01 7.41
N ALA A 33 12.98 -6.56 6.60
CA ALA A 33 13.11 -7.99 6.42
C ALA A 33 13.44 -8.68 7.76
N HIS A 34 12.77 -9.80 8.04
CA HIS A 34 12.94 -10.58 9.28
C HIS A 34 12.62 -9.83 10.57
N THR A 35 11.86 -8.72 10.51
CA THR A 35 11.54 -7.91 11.70
C THR A 35 10.19 -8.24 12.35
N GLU A 36 9.44 -9.20 11.79
CA GLU A 36 8.04 -9.55 12.14
C GLU A 36 7.02 -8.41 12.02
N ILE A 37 7.49 -7.17 11.84
CA ILE A 37 6.68 -5.96 11.65
C ILE A 37 5.85 -6.13 10.37
N ARG A 38 4.54 -5.95 10.52
CA ARG A 38 3.61 -5.93 9.39
C ARG A 38 3.79 -4.63 8.62
N VAL A 39 3.92 -4.74 7.30
CA VAL A 39 4.13 -3.58 6.43
C VAL A 39 2.92 -3.40 5.53
N THR A 40 2.45 -2.16 5.44
CA THR A 40 1.51 -1.70 4.42
C THR A 40 2.26 -0.84 3.42
N VAL A 41 2.29 -1.25 2.16
CA VAL A 41 2.97 -0.49 1.09
C VAL A 41 1.95 0.35 0.35
N SER A 42 2.22 1.63 0.15
CA SER A 42 1.31 2.49 -0.62
C SER A 42 1.78 2.62 -2.07
N VAL A 43 0.82 2.64 -3.00
CA VAL A 43 1.05 2.99 -4.40
C VAL A 43 1.00 4.51 -4.50
N PRO A 44 2.05 5.19 -4.97
CA PRO A 44 2.05 6.63 -5.08
C PRO A 44 1.18 7.10 -6.27
N ASN A 45 0.64 8.33 -6.18
CA ASN A 45 -0.38 8.84 -7.11
C ASN A 45 0.15 9.01 -8.55
N ASP A 46 1.45 9.24 -8.72
CA ASP A 46 2.15 9.32 -10.01
C ASP A 46 2.12 7.98 -10.76
N GLN A 47 2.17 6.86 -10.05
CA GLN A 47 2.11 5.51 -10.64
C GLN A 47 0.67 5.02 -10.84
N LEU A 48 -0.30 5.67 -10.19
CA LEU A 48 -1.69 5.27 -10.22
C LEU A 48 -2.29 5.29 -11.63
N LEU A 49 -1.92 6.29 -12.45
CA LEU A 49 -2.38 6.38 -13.84
C LEU A 49 -1.94 5.17 -14.67
N GLY A 50 -0.67 4.80 -14.60
CA GLY A 50 -0.13 3.66 -15.34
C GLY A 50 -0.71 2.33 -14.85
N ILE A 51 -0.86 2.16 -13.54
CA ILE A 51 -1.45 0.97 -12.92
C ILE A 51 -2.94 0.85 -13.24
N GLY A 52 -3.69 1.95 -13.16
CA GLY A 52 -5.14 1.98 -13.40
C GLY A 52 -5.54 1.88 -14.87
N GLN A 53 -4.61 2.09 -15.81
CA GLN A 53 -4.85 1.93 -17.25
C GLN A 53 -4.40 0.58 -17.80
N SER A 54 -3.50 -0.14 -17.12
CA SER A 54 -2.92 -1.38 -17.63
C SER A 54 -2.71 -2.43 -16.54
N ASN A 55 -3.35 -3.58 -16.73
CA ASN A 55 -3.18 -4.74 -15.87
C ASN A 55 -1.72 -5.25 -15.87
N SER A 56 -1.04 -5.21 -17.03
CA SER A 56 0.37 -5.64 -17.11
C SER A 56 1.29 -4.72 -16.31
N THR A 57 0.99 -3.41 -16.27
CA THR A 57 1.72 -2.45 -15.44
C THR A 57 1.50 -2.73 -13.96
N ALA A 58 0.25 -3.01 -13.56
CA ALA A 58 -0.08 -3.39 -12.18
C ALA A 58 0.63 -4.68 -11.74
N ALA A 59 0.62 -5.72 -12.58
CA ALA A 59 1.30 -6.98 -12.31
C ALA A 59 2.82 -6.81 -12.18
N ASN A 60 3.42 -6.00 -13.06
CA ASN A 60 4.84 -5.65 -12.96
C ASN A 60 5.15 -4.90 -11.67
N TRP A 61 4.28 -3.97 -11.26
CA TRP A 61 4.45 -3.25 -10.01
C TRP A 61 4.42 -4.19 -8.80
N VAL A 62 3.43 -5.09 -8.73
CA VAL A 62 3.34 -6.09 -7.65
C VAL A 62 4.57 -7.00 -7.65
N SER A 63 5.01 -7.46 -8.82
CA SER A 63 6.20 -8.31 -8.93
C SER A 63 7.47 -7.63 -8.41
N ARG A 64 7.70 -6.37 -8.82
CA ARG A 64 8.91 -5.63 -8.45
C ARG A 64 8.94 -5.14 -7.01
N ASN A 65 7.79 -4.74 -6.47
CA ASN A 65 7.71 -4.05 -5.18
C ASN A 65 7.23 -4.96 -4.04
N ILE A 66 6.53 -6.05 -4.35
CA ILE A 66 5.95 -6.95 -3.35
C ILE A 66 6.62 -8.32 -3.43
N LEU A 67 6.59 -8.98 -4.60
CA LEU A 67 7.10 -10.35 -4.74
C LEU A 67 8.62 -10.46 -4.51
N SER A 68 9.37 -9.42 -4.87
CA SER A 68 10.83 -9.35 -4.64
C SER A 68 11.23 -9.34 -3.16
N HIS A 69 10.32 -8.99 -2.26
CA HIS A 69 10.59 -8.83 -0.83
C HIS A 69 9.88 -9.88 0.04
N VAL A 70 8.85 -10.53 -0.48
CA VAL A 70 8.17 -11.65 0.20
C VAL A 70 8.94 -12.95 -0.06
N PRO A 71 9.18 -13.81 0.94
CA PRO A 71 8.64 -13.78 2.31
C PRO A 71 9.53 -13.09 3.35
N ALA A 72 10.67 -12.52 2.96
CA ALA A 72 11.61 -11.91 3.91
C ALA A 72 10.96 -10.74 4.68
N THR A 73 10.15 -9.92 4.01
CA THR A 73 9.39 -8.80 4.59
C THR A 73 7.91 -9.17 4.70
N ASN A 74 7.32 -8.92 5.88
CA ASN A 74 5.93 -9.28 6.16
C ASN A 74 4.94 -8.21 5.63
N ILE A 75 4.76 -8.18 4.30
CA ILE A 75 3.81 -7.29 3.65
C ILE A 75 2.40 -7.87 3.81
N THR A 76 1.50 -7.09 4.42
CA THR A 76 0.13 -7.54 4.76
C THR A 76 -0.95 -6.75 4.05
N ALA A 77 -0.64 -5.55 3.57
CA ALA A 77 -1.59 -4.75 2.82
C ALA A 77 -0.92 -3.84 1.80
N ILE A 78 -1.67 -3.50 0.76
CA ILE A 78 -1.33 -2.51 -0.25
C ILE A 78 -2.38 -1.40 -0.18
N ALA A 79 -1.91 -0.17 -0.03
CA ALA A 79 -2.75 1.03 0.01
C ALA A 79 -2.65 1.76 -1.34
N ILE A 80 -3.70 1.77 -2.15
CA ILE A 80 -3.67 2.40 -3.46
C ILE A 80 -3.95 3.89 -3.33
N GLY A 81 -2.92 4.69 -3.66
CA GLY A 81 -2.94 6.13 -3.59
C GLY A 81 -2.87 6.68 -2.17
N SER A 82 -2.68 7.99 -2.08
CA SER A 82 -2.95 8.77 -0.86
C SER A 82 -3.87 9.91 -1.24
N GLU A 83 -5.10 9.90 -0.73
CA GLU A 83 -6.05 11.00 -0.90
C GLU A 83 -6.43 11.29 -2.37
N VAL A 84 -6.50 10.24 -3.19
CA VAL A 84 -6.74 10.38 -4.64
C VAL A 84 -8.06 11.10 -4.95
N LEU A 85 -9.10 10.86 -4.13
CA LEU A 85 -10.43 11.45 -4.32
C LEU A 85 -10.49 12.95 -4.00
N THR A 86 -9.57 13.47 -3.19
CA THR A 86 -9.49 14.91 -2.87
C THR A 86 -8.45 15.62 -3.70
N THR A 87 -7.44 14.91 -4.22
CA THR A 87 -6.32 15.49 -4.98
C THR A 87 -6.53 15.49 -6.49
N LEU A 88 -7.36 14.58 -7.04
CA LEU A 88 -7.56 14.45 -8.48
C LEU A 88 -9.06 14.45 -8.83
N PRO A 89 -9.56 15.45 -9.58
CA PRO A 89 -10.92 15.39 -10.12
C PRO A 89 -11.06 14.17 -11.03
N ASN A 90 -12.15 13.40 -10.87
CA ASN A 90 -12.46 12.19 -11.65
C ASN A 90 -11.50 11.00 -11.50
N ALA A 91 -10.72 10.90 -10.41
CA ALA A 91 -9.84 9.74 -10.19
C ALA A 91 -10.53 8.50 -9.61
N ALA A 92 -11.80 8.59 -9.21
CA ALA A 92 -12.57 7.45 -8.71
C ALA A 92 -12.58 6.22 -9.65
N PRO A 93 -12.91 6.34 -10.95
CA PRO A 93 -12.87 5.19 -11.88
C PRO A 93 -11.47 4.61 -12.05
N LEU A 94 -10.43 5.46 -12.08
CA LEU A 94 -9.05 5.03 -12.17
C LEU A 94 -8.63 4.22 -10.93
N LEU A 95 -9.03 4.68 -9.74
CA LEU A 95 -8.74 4.02 -8.48
C LEU A 95 -9.38 2.64 -8.39
N VAL A 96 -10.64 2.52 -8.82
CA VAL A 96 -11.35 1.23 -8.88
C VAL A 96 -10.64 0.27 -9.84
N SER A 97 -10.22 0.74 -11.02
CA SER A 97 -9.46 -0.07 -11.97
C SER A 97 -8.11 -0.51 -11.39
N ALA A 98 -7.36 0.40 -10.76
CA ALA A 98 -6.09 0.08 -10.11
C ALA A 98 -6.25 -0.97 -9.00
N MET A 99 -7.28 -0.86 -8.16
CA MET A 99 -7.61 -1.87 -7.15
C MET A 99 -7.88 -3.24 -7.76
N LYS A 100 -8.69 -3.28 -8.82
CA LYS A 100 -9.00 -4.54 -9.53
C LYS A 100 -7.76 -5.18 -10.13
N PHE A 101 -6.89 -4.39 -10.77
CA PHE A 101 -5.69 -4.91 -11.40
C PHE A 101 -4.64 -5.39 -10.39
N ILE A 102 -4.40 -4.64 -9.31
CA ILE A 102 -3.50 -5.11 -8.24
C ILE A 102 -4.07 -6.35 -7.57
N HIS A 103 -5.37 -6.39 -7.30
CA HIS A 103 -6.00 -7.58 -6.73
C HIS A 103 -5.85 -8.79 -7.67
N SER A 104 -6.10 -8.63 -8.96
CA SER A 104 -5.89 -9.69 -9.96
C SER A 104 -4.44 -10.18 -10.00
N ALA A 105 -3.46 -9.28 -9.87
CA ALA A 105 -2.05 -9.64 -9.82
C ALA A 105 -1.69 -10.42 -8.55
N LEU A 106 -2.26 -10.05 -7.40
CA LEU A 106 -2.09 -10.79 -6.15
C LEU A 106 -2.72 -12.18 -6.20
N VAL A 107 -3.91 -12.30 -6.81
CA VAL A 107 -4.57 -13.60 -7.04
C VAL A 107 -3.70 -14.48 -7.94
N ALA A 108 -3.15 -13.94 -9.03
CA ALA A 108 -2.24 -14.67 -9.91
C ALA A 108 -0.95 -15.13 -9.19
N ALA A 109 -0.53 -14.39 -8.17
CA ALA A 109 0.62 -14.73 -7.32
C ALA A 109 0.25 -15.60 -6.09
N ASN A 110 -1.02 -16.01 -5.92
CA ASN A 110 -1.53 -16.73 -4.74
C ASN A 110 -1.27 -16.00 -3.40
N LEU A 111 -1.33 -14.66 -3.42
CA LEU A 111 -1.10 -13.79 -2.24
C LEU A 111 -2.35 -13.04 -1.78
N ASP A 112 -3.49 -13.22 -2.43
CA ASP A 112 -4.77 -12.55 -2.11
C ASP A 112 -5.29 -12.83 -0.68
N THR A 113 -4.95 -14.01 -0.15
CA THR A 113 -5.30 -14.40 1.22
C THR A 113 -4.42 -13.70 2.26
N LYS A 114 -3.16 -13.40 1.91
CA LYS A 114 -2.14 -12.81 2.79
C LYS A 114 -2.07 -11.29 2.70
N ILE A 115 -2.25 -10.73 1.51
CA ILE A 115 -2.07 -9.31 1.21
C ILE A 115 -3.42 -8.71 0.83
N LYS A 116 -3.89 -7.75 1.63
CA LYS A 116 -5.15 -7.05 1.39
C LYS A 116 -4.94 -5.75 0.62
N VAL A 117 -5.79 -5.48 -0.36
CA VAL A 117 -5.77 -4.23 -1.12
C VAL A 117 -6.80 -3.30 -0.54
N SER A 118 -6.40 -2.07 -0.22
CA SER A 118 -7.27 -1.02 0.30
C SER A 118 -6.90 0.31 -0.34
N THR A 119 -7.74 1.32 -0.17
CA THR A 119 -7.39 2.70 -0.51
C THR A 119 -7.66 3.60 0.71
N PRO A 120 -6.67 4.42 1.10
CA PRO A 120 -6.84 5.35 2.19
C PRO A 120 -7.60 6.58 1.68
N HIS A 121 -8.79 6.80 2.23
CA HIS A 121 -9.58 7.99 1.99
C HIS A 121 -9.47 8.89 3.21
N CYS A 122 -9.09 10.14 2.99
CA CYS A 122 -9.29 11.15 4.02
C CYS A 122 -10.70 11.72 3.88
N LEU A 123 -11.50 11.63 4.95
CA LEU A 123 -12.74 12.38 5.06
C LEU A 123 -12.41 13.75 5.65
N SER A 124 -12.50 14.81 4.85
CA SER A 124 -12.47 16.18 5.37
C SER A 124 -13.87 16.54 5.87
N THR A 125 -14.07 16.53 7.19
CA THR A 125 -15.29 17.07 7.81
C THR A 125 -15.06 18.54 8.12
N ASN A 126 -15.83 19.42 7.50
CA ASN A 126 -15.66 20.88 7.52
C ASN A 126 -16.06 21.55 8.87
N HIS A 127 -15.79 20.91 10.02
CA HIS A 127 -16.21 21.44 11.33
C HIS A 127 -15.17 21.36 12.46
N THR A 128 -14.07 20.66 12.28
CA THR A 128 -12.88 20.76 13.13
C THR A 128 -11.69 20.39 12.25
N ASN A 129 -10.55 21.08 12.40
CA ASN A 129 -9.33 20.89 11.63
C ASN A 129 -8.69 19.52 11.92
N THR A 130 -9.37 18.43 11.56
CA THR A 130 -9.08 17.05 11.94
C THR A 130 -9.33 16.14 10.73
N THR A 131 -8.23 15.73 10.11
CA THR A 131 -8.16 14.87 8.93
C THR A 131 -8.25 13.40 9.37
N TYR A 132 -9.41 12.76 9.19
CA TYR A 132 -9.60 11.34 9.52
C TYR A 132 -9.36 10.47 8.28
N CYS A 133 -8.27 9.70 8.28
CA CYS A 133 -7.98 8.73 7.23
C CYS A 133 -8.69 7.40 7.52
N VAL A 134 -9.71 7.08 6.74
CA VAL A 134 -10.42 5.80 6.78
C VAL A 134 -9.91 4.94 5.63
N THR A 135 -9.34 3.78 5.95
CA THR A 135 -9.05 2.74 4.96
C THR A 135 -10.32 1.97 4.65
N SER A 136 -10.89 2.16 3.46
CA SER A 136 -12.04 1.36 3.02
C SER A 136 -11.54 0.00 2.54
N ASN A 137 -11.88 -1.06 3.26
CA ASN A 137 -11.61 -2.44 2.86
C ASN A 137 -12.76 -2.93 1.98
N HIS A 138 -12.54 -2.98 0.67
CA HIS A 138 -13.47 -3.67 -0.21
C HIS A 138 -13.22 -5.18 -0.10
N THR A 139 -13.94 -5.84 0.81
CA THR A 139 -14.09 -7.30 0.78
C THR A 139 -15.14 -7.60 -0.28
N ASN A 140 -14.71 -8.12 -1.44
CA ASN A 140 -15.65 -8.58 -2.46
C ASN A 140 -16.16 -9.95 -2.02
N THR A 141 -17.31 -9.99 -1.36
CA THR A 141 -18.14 -11.19 -1.22
C THR A 141 -19.11 -11.21 -2.39
N TYR A 142 -18.82 -11.96 -3.45
CA TYR A 142 -19.78 -12.64 -4.32
C TYR A 142 -19.06 -13.78 -5.06
#